data_AF-A0A6D2KJD5-F1
#
_entry.id   AF-A0A6D2KJD5-F1
#
_cell.length_a   1.000
_cell.length_b   1.000
_cell.length_c   1.000
_cell.angle_alpha   90.00
_cell.angle_beta   90.00
_cell.angle_gamma   90.00
#
_symmetry.space_group_name_H-M   'P 1'
#
loop_
_entity.id
_entity.type
_entity.pdbx_description
1 polymer ?
#
loop_
_entity_poly.entity_id
_entity_poly.type
_entity_poly.pdbx_seq_one_letter_code
_entity_poly.pdbx_strand_id
1 'polypeptide(L)'
;MRTERRRVLPEAMLVEIIARLPLRSIARFKSVCKTWKSLIESPYFRRLFISLHQNSSASWSLMFRIHPITEAIGFHGCETWDLPKSLASYILPFQRYLNLPDSHDCYYVAASNGLVLIEIFVPRTDNMPYTRKSFVGNPVLQEWFEIPPPPEPCEATGLVTRVEDDGVVSSFKVVRTCQSRDREVNVWRVCVYSSVTGKWTFKRLVSSHHHHVSLKFAVSLPCMNLNGMIYVWVRDLDPTQPGVLVSHDFYGPEADYQCPDIISLPVPVLNNKFVRRCLTTSGGHVFLVQVLGQTLKLWKLDNNSGSSEWWQLSGEEINLECVDCCPMAMNPFDSDIVYLWSRQHGCLVSVNLRTKESEICGSVEGCCVVNTHSSKEYMEGGRDITSLTMLSQFVLPKWMDKI
;
A
#
# COMPACT_ATOMS: atom_id res chain seq x y z
N MET A 1 46.33 42.11 3.67
CA MET A 1 45.48 40.93 3.39
C MET A 1 44.75 40.54 4.68
N ARG A 2 43.43 40.77 4.76
CA ARG A 2 42.60 40.26 5.85
C ARG A 2 42.35 38.77 5.57
N THR A 3 42.96 37.89 6.34
CA THR A 3 42.57 36.48 6.42
C THR A 3 41.19 36.41 7.09
N GLU A 4 40.14 36.22 6.31
CA GLU A 4 38.84 35.80 6.83
C GLU A 4 39.02 34.47 7.57
N ARG A 5 38.86 34.50 8.90
CA ARG A 5 38.65 33.27 9.68
C ARG A 5 37.34 32.65 9.20
N ARG A 6 37.40 31.65 8.34
CA ARG A 6 36.29 30.73 8.13
C ARG A 6 35.91 30.15 9.49
N ARG A 7 34.75 30.54 10.02
CA ARG A 7 34.16 29.90 11.20
C ARG A 7 33.76 28.49 10.76
N VAL A 8 34.60 27.51 11.04
CA VAL A 8 34.29 26.10 10.76
C VAL A 8 33.29 25.66 11.81
N LEU A 9 32.08 25.34 11.37
CA LEU A 9 31.10 24.72 12.24
C LEU A 9 31.61 23.31 12.60
N PRO A 10 31.66 22.91 13.88
CA PRO A 10 31.95 21.55 14.29
C PRO A 10 31.10 20.54 13.51
N GLU A 11 31.74 19.46 13.04
CA GLU A 11 31.11 18.44 12.20
C GLU A 11 29.85 17.85 12.86
N ALA A 12 29.90 17.58 14.17
CA ALA A 12 28.76 17.10 14.93
C ALA A 12 27.54 18.06 14.87
N MET A 13 27.77 19.39 14.94
CA MET A 13 26.67 20.35 14.80
C MET A 13 26.13 20.40 13.37
N LEU A 14 26.99 20.22 12.37
CA LEU A 14 26.55 20.19 10.98
C LEU A 14 25.65 18.97 10.71
N VAL A 15 26.04 17.80 11.22
CA VAL A 15 25.25 16.56 11.14
C VAL A 15 23.87 16.77 11.74
N GLU A 16 23.83 17.32 12.96
CA GLU A 16 22.59 17.65 13.69
C GLU A 16 21.70 18.63 12.92
N ILE A 17 22.28 19.67 12.31
CA ILE A 17 21.52 20.63 11.49
C ILE A 17 20.93 19.94 10.27
N ILE A 18 21.73 19.18 9.52
CA ILE A 18 21.27 18.52 8.30
C ILE A 18 20.20 17.48 8.63
N ALA A 19 20.32 16.73 9.73
CA ALA A 19 19.35 15.71 10.13
C ALA A 19 17.97 16.27 10.52
N ARG A 20 17.86 17.58 10.81
CA ARG A 20 16.57 18.25 11.08
C ARG A 20 15.88 18.77 9.82
N LEU A 21 16.55 18.77 8.68
CA LEU A 21 15.96 19.25 7.42
C LEU A 21 15.08 18.18 6.78
N PRO A 22 14.08 18.56 5.97
CA PRO A 22 13.30 17.59 5.19
C PRO A 22 14.18 16.78 4.22
N LEU A 23 13.80 15.53 3.95
CA LEU A 23 14.52 14.61 3.05
C LEU A 23 14.75 15.20 1.66
N ARG A 24 13.80 15.98 1.14
CA ARG A 24 13.95 16.67 -0.15
C ARG A 24 15.16 17.63 -0.17
N SER A 25 15.42 18.32 0.94
CA SER A 25 16.59 19.20 1.09
C SER A 25 17.87 18.39 1.26
N ILE A 26 17.83 17.35 2.11
CA ILE A 26 18.94 16.42 2.33
C ILE A 26 19.37 15.74 1.02
N ALA A 27 18.43 15.34 0.17
CA ALA A 27 18.72 14.73 -1.13
C ALA A 27 19.55 15.66 -2.04
N ARG A 28 19.29 16.97 -2.01
CA ARG A 28 20.09 17.97 -2.76
C ARG A 28 21.49 18.15 -2.16
N PHE A 29 21.64 17.99 -0.86
CA PHE A 29 22.91 18.12 -0.15
C PHE A 29 23.92 17.03 -0.51
N LYS A 30 23.44 15.85 -0.94
CA LYS A 30 24.28 14.80 -1.52
C LYS A 30 25.08 15.28 -2.75
N SER A 31 24.61 16.32 -3.44
CA SER A 31 25.27 16.87 -4.64
C SER A 31 26.29 17.99 -4.34
N VAL A 32 26.39 18.45 -3.08
CA VAL A 32 27.26 19.59 -2.70
C VAL A 32 28.73 19.17 -2.66
N CYS A 33 29.06 18.08 -1.95
CA CYS A 33 30.42 17.54 -1.91
C CYS A 33 30.43 16.04 -1.50
N LYS A 34 31.55 15.36 -1.77
CA LYS A 34 31.72 13.93 -1.47
C LYS A 34 31.59 13.62 0.03
N THR A 35 32.09 14.50 0.89
CA THR A 35 32.01 14.34 2.36
C THR A 35 30.56 14.34 2.84
N TRP A 36 29.75 15.29 2.36
CA TRP A 36 28.33 15.36 2.73
C TRP A 36 27.55 14.18 2.18
N LYS A 37 27.82 13.77 0.94
CA LYS A 37 27.25 12.55 0.37
C LYS A 37 27.54 11.32 1.25
N SER A 38 28.82 11.09 1.58
CA SER A 38 29.24 9.96 2.41
C SER A 38 28.65 10.01 3.81
N LEU A 39 28.50 11.19 4.40
CA LEU A 39 27.88 11.37 5.71
C LEU A 39 26.39 11.02 5.65
N ILE A 40 25.65 11.59 4.68
CA ILE A 40 24.20 11.40 4.54
C ILE A 40 23.87 9.93 4.21
N GLU A 41 24.71 9.26 3.43
CA GLU A 41 24.57 7.84 3.09
C GLU A 41 25.06 6.91 4.21
N SER A 42 25.58 7.44 5.32
CA SER A 42 26.04 6.62 6.44
C SER A 42 24.87 6.08 7.29
N PRO A 43 24.98 4.86 7.84
CA PRO A 43 24.00 4.32 8.78
C PRO A 43 23.83 5.17 10.05
N TYR A 44 24.90 5.88 10.47
CA TYR A 44 24.84 6.78 11.61
C TYR A 44 23.87 7.94 11.37
N PHE A 45 24.03 8.64 10.24
CA PHE A 45 23.18 9.77 9.89
C PHE A 45 21.71 9.34 9.75
N ARG A 46 21.48 8.18 9.12
CA ARG A 46 20.13 7.61 8.96
C ARG A 46 19.45 7.34 10.30
N ARG A 47 20.13 6.64 11.22
CA ARG A 47 19.58 6.36 12.55
C ARG A 47 19.27 7.66 13.31
N LEU A 48 20.16 8.65 13.21
CA LEU A 48 19.93 9.98 13.80
C LEU A 48 18.68 10.64 13.20
N PHE A 49 18.57 10.66 11.86
CA PHE A 49 17.40 11.20 11.17
C PHE A 49 16.11 10.52 11.62
N ILE A 50 16.06 9.18 11.60
CA ILE A 50 14.86 8.42 11.98
C ILE A 50 14.47 8.69 13.44
N SER A 51 15.46 8.80 14.34
CA SER A 51 15.22 9.13 15.75
C SER A 51 14.65 10.54 15.92
N LEU A 52 15.19 11.54 15.21
CA LEU A 52 14.71 12.92 15.27
C LEU A 52 13.30 13.08 14.68
N HIS A 53 12.97 12.29 13.66
CA HIS A 53 11.68 12.34 12.95
C HIS A 53 10.74 11.19 13.37
N GLN A 54 10.90 10.64 14.57
CA GLN A 54 10.11 9.49 15.03
C GLN A 54 8.60 9.81 15.12
N ASN A 55 8.26 11.06 15.46
CA ASN A 55 6.88 11.54 15.61
C ASN A 55 6.39 12.32 14.39
N SER A 56 7.22 12.47 13.37
CA SER A 56 6.86 13.22 12.16
C SER A 56 5.95 12.37 11.28
N SER A 57 4.88 12.97 10.78
CA SER A 57 4.02 12.36 9.77
C SER A 57 4.81 12.13 8.48
N ALA A 58 4.51 11.03 7.78
CA ALA A 58 5.02 10.81 6.43
C ALA A 58 3.90 11.02 5.40
N SER A 59 4.28 11.45 4.19
CA SER A 59 3.34 11.57 3.08
C SER A 59 2.82 10.19 2.69
N TRP A 60 1.53 10.11 2.42
CA TRP A 60 0.88 8.89 1.98
C TRP A 60 -0.33 9.21 1.13
N SER A 61 -0.69 8.28 0.25
CA SER A 61 -1.88 8.36 -0.59
C SER A 61 -2.70 7.08 -0.49
N LEU A 62 -4.02 7.22 -0.52
CA LEU A 62 -4.96 6.12 -0.67
C LEU A 62 -5.28 5.95 -2.16
N MET A 63 -4.75 4.90 -2.77
CA MET A 63 -4.81 4.69 -4.21
C MET A 63 -5.98 3.79 -4.61
N PHE A 64 -6.68 4.18 -5.68
CA PHE A 64 -7.58 3.27 -6.40
C PHE A 64 -6.78 2.36 -7.32
N ARG A 65 -7.28 1.14 -7.53
CA ARG A 65 -6.79 0.20 -8.56
C ARG A 65 -7.64 0.29 -9.81
N ILE A 66 -7.76 1.49 -10.35
CA ILE A 66 -8.54 1.80 -11.57
C ILE A 66 -7.65 2.52 -12.58
N HIS A 67 -8.17 2.67 -13.79
CA HIS A 67 -7.55 3.50 -14.82
C HIS A 67 -8.42 4.74 -15.07
N PRO A 68 -7.83 5.95 -15.17
CA PRO A 68 -6.41 6.25 -14.99
C PRO A 68 -5.96 6.15 -13.51
N ILE A 69 -4.64 6.17 -13.27
CA ILE A 69 -4.06 6.17 -11.91
C ILE A 69 -4.63 7.34 -11.12
N THR A 70 -5.36 7.00 -10.06
CA THR A 70 -6.12 7.97 -9.28
C THR A 70 -5.97 7.68 -7.79
N GLU A 71 -5.73 8.72 -6.99
CA GLU A 71 -5.81 8.65 -5.53
C GLU A 71 -7.17 9.13 -5.04
N ALA A 72 -7.72 8.46 -4.03
CA ALA A 72 -8.88 8.90 -3.27
C ALA A 72 -8.51 10.09 -2.37
N ILE A 73 -7.36 9.95 -1.69
CA ILE A 73 -6.84 10.90 -0.71
C ILE A 73 -5.32 10.94 -0.85
N GLY A 74 -4.73 12.12 -0.80
CA GLY A 74 -3.28 12.29 -0.78
C GLY A 74 -2.87 13.29 0.29
N PHE A 75 -2.05 12.85 1.25
CA PHE A 75 -1.44 13.71 2.26
C PHE A 75 0.00 14.04 1.85
N HIS A 76 0.32 15.34 1.79
CA HIS A 76 1.63 15.85 1.41
C HIS A 76 2.01 17.04 2.30
N GLY A 77 3.15 17.69 2.00
CA GLY A 77 3.64 18.82 2.81
C GLY A 77 4.10 18.43 4.23
N CYS A 78 4.29 17.13 4.50
CA CYS A 78 4.76 16.68 5.82
C CYS A 78 6.22 17.12 6.09
N GLU A 79 6.56 17.31 7.36
CA GLU A 79 7.90 17.75 7.79
C GLU A 79 9.03 16.83 7.31
N THR A 80 8.76 15.52 7.28
CA THR A 80 9.76 14.50 6.93
C THR A 80 10.26 14.64 5.50
N TRP A 81 9.34 14.76 4.54
CA TRP A 81 9.67 14.75 3.11
C TRP A 81 9.54 16.12 2.42
N ASP A 82 8.69 17.02 2.93
CA ASP A 82 8.38 18.33 2.34
C ASP A 82 8.03 18.24 0.84
N LEU A 83 7.12 17.31 0.53
CA LEU A 83 6.63 17.15 -0.84
C LEU A 83 5.57 18.21 -1.15
N PRO A 84 5.74 18.99 -2.23
CA PRO A 84 4.80 20.05 -2.62
C PRO A 84 3.51 19.51 -3.24
N LYS A 85 3.45 18.21 -3.54
CA LYS A 85 2.31 17.56 -4.19
C LYS A 85 2.08 16.19 -3.58
N SER A 86 0.89 15.63 -3.83
CA SER A 86 0.53 14.27 -3.45
C SER A 86 1.36 13.20 -4.19
N LEU A 87 1.41 11.99 -3.63
CA LEU A 87 2.28 10.93 -4.15
C LEU A 87 1.86 10.44 -5.53
N ALA A 88 0.56 10.40 -5.83
CA ALA A 88 0.07 9.98 -7.14
C ALA A 88 0.61 10.85 -8.27
N SER A 89 0.81 12.16 -8.02
CA SER A 89 1.35 13.10 -9.00
C SER A 89 2.78 12.80 -9.43
N TYR A 90 3.55 12.09 -8.60
CA TYR A 90 4.92 11.67 -8.91
C TYR A 90 4.98 10.37 -9.71
N ILE A 91 3.88 9.61 -9.77
CA ILE A 91 3.81 8.39 -10.60
C ILE A 91 3.74 8.80 -12.06
N LEU A 92 2.77 9.64 -12.45
CA LEU A 92 2.45 9.94 -13.85
C LEU A 92 3.55 10.57 -14.73
N PRO A 93 4.58 11.32 -14.26
CA PRO A 93 5.68 11.71 -15.14
C PRO A 93 6.57 10.54 -15.59
N PHE A 94 6.34 9.30 -15.13
CA PHE A 94 7.17 8.12 -15.45
C PHE A 94 7.38 7.92 -16.97
N GLN A 95 6.40 8.25 -17.80
CA GLN A 95 6.47 8.05 -19.27
C GLN A 95 7.68 8.77 -19.88
N ARG A 96 7.97 9.99 -19.39
CA ARG A 96 9.12 10.79 -19.82
C ARG A 96 10.45 10.15 -19.42
N TYR A 97 10.49 9.48 -18.27
CA TYR A 97 11.69 8.79 -17.80
C TYR A 97 11.97 7.50 -18.56
N LEU A 98 10.90 6.85 -19.07
CA LEU A 98 11.01 5.60 -19.82
C LEU A 98 11.02 5.81 -21.35
N ASN A 99 11.04 7.06 -21.84
CA ASN A 99 10.91 7.42 -23.25
C ASN A 99 9.71 6.73 -23.93
N LEU A 100 8.60 6.58 -23.20
CA LEU A 100 7.39 5.94 -23.71
C LEU A 100 6.46 6.99 -24.34
N PRO A 101 5.77 6.66 -25.45
CA PRO A 101 4.71 7.48 -26.00
C PRO A 101 3.66 7.90 -24.95
N ASP A 102 3.09 9.09 -25.11
CA ASP A 102 2.12 9.66 -24.15
C ASP A 102 0.80 8.87 -24.03
N SER A 103 0.55 7.90 -24.93
CA SER A 103 -0.75 7.24 -25.14
C SER A 103 -0.90 5.84 -24.51
N HIS A 104 -0.24 5.55 -23.38
CA HIS A 104 -0.31 4.21 -22.79
C HIS A 104 -1.25 4.10 -21.59
N ASP A 105 -2.05 3.03 -21.60
CA ASP A 105 -2.87 2.63 -20.46
C ASP A 105 -1.96 2.15 -19.33
N CYS A 106 -1.71 3.06 -18.39
CA CYS A 106 -0.95 2.78 -17.17
C CYS A 106 -1.89 2.44 -16.03
N TYR A 107 -1.53 1.40 -15.28
CA TYR A 107 -2.28 0.88 -14.15
C TYR A 107 -1.40 0.84 -12.91
N TYR A 108 -1.95 1.35 -11.81
CA TYR A 108 -1.37 1.16 -10.48
C TYR A 108 -1.75 -0.23 -9.97
N VAL A 109 -0.77 -1.01 -9.52
CA VAL A 109 -1.01 -2.36 -8.97
C VAL A 109 -0.92 -2.35 -7.45
N ALA A 110 0.24 -1.98 -6.91
CA ALA A 110 0.52 -2.06 -5.49
C ALA A 110 1.65 -1.10 -5.09
N ALA A 111 1.75 -0.80 -3.80
CA ALA A 111 2.87 -0.08 -3.23
C ALA A 111 3.32 -0.71 -1.91
N SER A 112 4.60 -0.61 -1.60
CA SER A 112 5.20 -1.14 -0.37
C SER A 112 6.43 -0.32 -0.01
N ASN A 113 6.45 0.27 1.18
CA ASN A 113 7.56 1.09 1.70
C ASN A 113 8.13 2.09 0.67
N GLY A 114 7.24 2.85 0.05
CA GLY A 114 7.59 3.88 -0.92
C GLY A 114 7.92 3.42 -2.34
N LEU A 115 8.01 2.10 -2.57
CA LEU A 115 8.07 1.51 -3.91
C LEU A 115 6.67 1.31 -4.47
N VAL A 116 6.53 1.48 -5.78
CA VAL A 116 5.27 1.28 -6.51
C VAL A 116 5.49 0.29 -7.64
N LEU A 117 4.57 -0.66 -7.78
CA LEU A 117 4.43 -1.53 -8.94
C LEU A 117 3.36 -0.95 -9.87
N ILE A 118 3.76 -0.63 -11.09
CA ILE A 118 2.88 -0.19 -12.17
C ILE A 118 2.95 -1.14 -13.36
N GLU A 119 1.90 -1.14 -14.15
CA GLU A 119 1.84 -1.88 -15.40
C GLU A 119 1.40 -1.00 -16.55
N ILE A 120 1.97 -1.27 -17.71
CA ILE A 120 1.76 -0.50 -18.92
C ILE A 120 1.37 -1.46 -20.03
N PHE A 121 0.27 -1.15 -20.71
CA PHE A 121 -0.15 -1.86 -21.91
C PHE A 121 0.28 -1.05 -23.14
N VAL A 122 1.27 -1.59 -23.85
CA VAL A 122 1.83 -0.98 -25.06
C VAL A 122 1.15 -1.58 -26.28
N PRO A 123 0.40 -0.80 -27.09
CA PRO A 123 -0.16 -1.29 -28.35
C PRO A 123 0.98 -1.70 -29.29
N ARG A 124 0.87 -2.87 -29.91
CA ARG A 124 1.78 -3.29 -30.98
C ARG A 124 1.32 -2.68 -32.30
N THR A 125 2.26 -2.37 -33.19
CA THR A 125 2.02 -1.76 -34.52
C THR A 125 1.32 -2.68 -35.52
N ASP A 126 1.17 -3.95 -35.19
CA ASP A 126 0.89 -5.06 -36.11
C ASP A 126 -0.26 -5.94 -35.60
N ASN A 127 -1.49 -5.41 -35.58
CA ASN A 127 -2.78 -6.12 -35.41
C ASN A 127 -2.85 -7.24 -34.34
N MET A 128 -2.03 -7.16 -33.28
CA MET A 128 -1.82 -8.18 -32.23
C MET A 128 -1.93 -7.56 -30.82
N PRO A 129 -2.18 -8.38 -29.77
CA PRO A 129 -2.48 -7.90 -28.43
C PRO A 129 -1.39 -7.01 -27.83
N TYR A 130 -1.81 -6.12 -26.93
CA TYR A 130 -0.95 -5.22 -26.16
C TYR A 130 0.20 -5.99 -25.48
N THR A 131 1.41 -5.42 -25.50
CA THR A 131 2.51 -5.92 -24.66
C THR A 131 2.35 -5.33 -23.27
N ARG A 132 2.20 -6.20 -22.27
CA ARG A 132 2.20 -5.80 -20.86
C ARG A 132 3.63 -5.70 -20.37
N LYS A 133 4.03 -4.52 -19.92
CA LYS A 133 5.29 -4.28 -19.21
C LYS A 133 5.00 -3.94 -17.75
N SER A 134 5.88 -4.38 -16.84
CA SER A 134 5.74 -4.13 -15.41
C SER A 134 6.98 -3.39 -14.91
N PHE A 135 6.77 -2.36 -14.09
CA PHE A 135 7.84 -1.56 -13.51
C PHE A 135 7.68 -1.47 -12.01
N VAL A 136 8.78 -1.65 -11.29
CA VAL A 136 8.86 -1.29 -9.87
C VAL A 136 9.75 -0.07 -9.76
N GLY A 137 9.34 0.92 -9.00
CA GLY A 137 10.18 2.09 -8.80
C GLY A 137 9.76 2.97 -7.64
N ASN A 138 10.60 3.95 -7.37
CA ASN A 138 10.30 5.05 -6.47
C ASN A 138 9.85 6.26 -7.31
N PRO A 139 8.56 6.63 -7.26
CA PRO A 139 8.06 7.80 -7.97
C PRO A 139 8.69 9.12 -7.50
N VAL A 140 9.07 9.25 -6.24
CA VAL A 140 9.67 10.49 -5.71
C VAL A 140 11.10 10.67 -6.20
N LEU A 141 11.89 9.60 -6.22
CA LEU A 141 13.26 9.62 -6.74
C LEU A 141 13.34 9.47 -8.27
N GLN A 142 12.22 9.10 -8.91
CA GLN A 142 12.13 8.81 -10.35
C GLN A 142 13.10 7.72 -10.80
N GLU A 143 13.23 6.70 -9.96
CA GLU A 143 14.05 5.52 -10.21
C GLU A 143 13.10 4.35 -10.50
N TRP A 144 13.16 3.83 -11.72
CA TRP A 144 12.28 2.77 -12.20
C TRP A 144 13.09 1.61 -12.75
N PHE A 145 12.64 0.40 -12.45
CA PHE A 145 13.22 -0.84 -12.90
C PHE A 145 12.17 -1.66 -13.66
N GLU A 146 12.48 -2.01 -14.92
CA GLU A 146 11.63 -2.89 -15.73
C GLU A 146 11.79 -4.33 -15.24
N ILE A 147 10.69 -4.93 -14.81
CA ILE A 147 10.67 -6.32 -14.37
C ILE A 147 10.62 -7.21 -15.61
N PRO A 148 11.50 -8.22 -15.75
CA PRO A 148 11.44 -9.15 -16.86
C PRO A 148 10.09 -9.88 -16.87
N PRO A 149 9.57 -10.27 -18.06
CA PRO A 149 8.30 -10.99 -18.13
C PRO A 149 8.36 -12.30 -17.34
N PRO A 150 7.27 -12.71 -16.67
CA PRO A 150 7.21 -13.97 -15.95
C PRO A 150 7.28 -15.15 -16.93
N PRO A 151 7.76 -16.33 -16.48
CA PRO A 151 7.85 -17.54 -17.31
C PRO A 151 6.48 -18.12 -17.68
N GLU A 152 5.46 -17.85 -16.87
CA GLU A 152 4.07 -18.28 -17.10
C GLU A 152 3.14 -17.06 -17.25
N PRO A 153 2.02 -17.17 -17.98
CA PRO A 153 0.98 -16.15 -18.00
C PRO A 153 0.39 -15.93 -16.60
N CYS A 154 0.69 -14.78 -15.98
CA CYS A 154 0.26 -14.46 -14.63
C CYS A 154 -0.14 -12.98 -14.50
N GLU A 155 -1.14 -12.72 -13.67
CA GLU A 155 -1.62 -11.38 -13.33
C GLU A 155 -0.83 -10.79 -12.17
N ALA A 156 -0.53 -9.49 -12.21
CA ALA A 156 0.16 -8.85 -11.10
C ALA A 156 -0.74 -8.81 -9.86
N THR A 157 -0.22 -9.34 -8.74
CA THR A 157 -0.98 -9.48 -7.51
C THR A 157 -0.50 -8.48 -6.48
N GLY A 158 0.80 -8.39 -6.23
CA GLY A 158 1.29 -7.50 -5.18
C GLY A 158 2.80 -7.26 -5.22
N LEU A 159 3.21 -6.31 -4.37
CA LEU A 159 4.59 -5.92 -4.14
C LEU A 159 4.86 -6.02 -2.64
N VAL A 160 5.95 -6.68 -2.27
CA VAL A 160 6.41 -6.75 -0.88
C VAL A 160 7.87 -6.33 -0.80
N THR A 161 8.23 -5.70 0.30
CA THR A 161 9.58 -5.22 0.57
C THR A 161 10.12 -5.81 1.86
N ARG A 162 11.44 -6.05 1.90
CA ARG A 162 12.18 -6.29 3.14
C ARG A 162 12.80 -4.98 3.56
N VAL A 163 12.59 -4.62 4.82
CA VAL A 163 13.11 -3.41 5.43
C VAL A 163 14.09 -3.82 6.53
N GLU A 164 15.28 -3.23 6.54
CA GLU A 164 16.30 -3.44 7.57
C GLU A 164 15.96 -2.64 8.84
N ASP A 165 16.67 -2.91 9.95
CA ASP A 165 16.44 -2.24 11.25
C ASP A 165 16.58 -0.71 11.19
N ASP A 166 17.33 -0.21 10.22
CA ASP A 166 17.53 1.22 9.99
C ASP A 166 16.53 1.82 8.98
N GLY A 167 15.45 1.10 8.65
CA GLY A 167 14.34 1.59 7.83
C GLY A 167 14.59 1.56 6.32
N VAL A 168 15.72 1.03 5.85
CA VAL A 168 15.99 0.91 4.42
C VAL A 168 15.33 -0.30 3.81
N VAL A 169 14.67 -0.08 2.66
CA VAL A 169 14.25 -1.17 1.78
C VAL A 169 15.48 -1.83 1.16
N SER A 170 15.86 -3.02 1.62
CA SER A 170 17.01 -3.76 1.11
C SER A 170 16.68 -4.60 -0.12
N SER A 171 15.43 -5.05 -0.23
CA SER A 171 14.97 -5.84 -1.37
C SER A 171 13.47 -5.79 -1.50
N PHE A 172 13.00 -6.06 -2.71
CA PHE A 172 11.59 -6.26 -3.03
C PHE A 172 11.36 -7.58 -3.77
N LYS A 173 10.13 -8.09 -3.63
CA LYS A 173 9.59 -9.17 -4.44
C LYS A 173 8.29 -8.76 -5.11
N VAL A 174 8.15 -9.10 -6.39
CA VAL A 174 6.91 -8.94 -7.15
C VAL A 174 6.20 -10.28 -7.19
N VAL A 175 4.95 -10.31 -6.75
CA VAL A 175 4.12 -11.52 -6.73
C VAL A 175 3.06 -11.42 -7.81
N ARG A 176 2.99 -12.44 -8.66
CA ARG A 176 1.99 -12.57 -9.72
C ARG A 176 1.23 -13.87 -9.56
N THR A 177 -0.10 -13.82 -9.58
CA THR A 177 -0.97 -15.01 -9.52
C THR A 177 -1.14 -15.57 -10.92
N CYS A 178 -0.83 -16.85 -11.09
CA CYS A 178 -0.92 -17.51 -12.38
C CYS A 178 -2.31 -18.13 -12.55
N GLN A 179 -2.86 -18.04 -13.76
CA GLN A 179 -4.16 -18.65 -14.06
C GLN A 179 -4.02 -20.17 -13.98
N SER A 180 -4.86 -20.81 -13.16
CA SER A 180 -4.89 -22.27 -13.09
C SER A 180 -5.62 -22.83 -14.30
N ARG A 181 -4.96 -23.69 -15.07
CA ARG A 181 -5.60 -24.51 -16.13
C ARG A 181 -6.26 -25.77 -15.58
N ASP A 182 -5.92 -26.15 -14.34
CA ASP A 182 -6.31 -27.42 -13.73
C ASP A 182 -7.54 -27.29 -12.82
N ARG A 183 -8.18 -28.43 -12.51
CA ARG A 183 -9.35 -28.47 -11.63
C ARG A 183 -9.03 -28.27 -10.14
N GLU A 184 -7.76 -28.14 -9.76
CA GLU A 184 -7.34 -27.97 -8.38
C GLU A 184 -7.83 -26.64 -7.80
N VAL A 185 -8.66 -26.71 -6.76
CA VAL A 185 -9.26 -25.54 -6.12
C VAL A 185 -8.49 -25.06 -4.89
N ASN A 186 -7.59 -25.87 -4.32
CA ASN A 186 -6.93 -25.54 -3.04
C ASN A 186 -5.48 -25.05 -3.20
N VAL A 187 -5.14 -24.56 -4.40
CA VAL A 187 -3.76 -24.27 -4.78
C VAL A 187 -3.65 -22.85 -5.29
N TRP A 188 -2.84 -22.05 -4.60
CA TRP A 188 -2.43 -20.74 -5.07
C TRP A 188 -1.11 -20.85 -5.84
N ARG A 189 -1.17 -20.70 -7.17
CA ARG A 189 -0.01 -20.71 -8.05
C ARG A 189 0.50 -19.29 -8.24
N VAL A 190 1.75 -19.05 -7.88
CA VAL A 190 2.36 -17.72 -7.99
C VAL A 190 3.74 -17.77 -8.63
N CYS A 191 4.01 -16.78 -9.48
CA CYS A 191 5.36 -16.43 -9.91
C CYS A 191 5.86 -15.30 -9.01
N VAL A 192 7.03 -15.49 -8.42
CA VAL A 192 7.66 -14.51 -7.53
C VAL A 192 8.98 -14.05 -8.13
N TYR A 193 9.10 -12.77 -8.46
CA TYR A 193 10.36 -12.17 -8.85
C TYR A 193 11.08 -11.68 -7.61
N SER A 194 12.40 -11.89 -7.53
CA SER A 194 13.23 -11.37 -6.46
C SER A 194 14.25 -10.39 -7.02
N SER A 195 14.26 -9.17 -6.47
CA SER A 195 15.28 -8.15 -6.78
C SER A 195 16.71 -8.61 -6.44
N VAL A 196 16.88 -9.45 -5.41
CA VAL A 196 18.19 -9.97 -5.01
C VAL A 196 18.77 -10.93 -6.04
N THR A 197 17.95 -11.80 -6.61
CA THR A 197 18.42 -12.83 -7.55
C THR A 197 18.25 -12.43 -9.01
N GLY A 198 17.44 -11.41 -9.28
CA GLY A 198 17.04 -11.00 -10.62
C GLY A 198 16.20 -12.05 -11.37
N LYS A 199 15.65 -13.05 -10.66
CA LYS A 199 15.01 -14.23 -11.27
C LYS A 199 13.59 -14.42 -10.76
N TRP A 200 12.79 -15.07 -11.61
CA TRP A 200 11.46 -15.59 -11.27
C TRP A 200 11.58 -16.98 -10.65
N THR A 201 10.81 -17.22 -9.59
CA THR A 201 10.59 -18.54 -8.99
C THR A 201 9.09 -18.84 -9.03
N PHE A 202 8.73 -20.01 -9.56
CA PHE A 202 7.36 -20.50 -9.51
C PHE A 202 7.12 -21.19 -8.16
N LYS A 203 5.98 -20.92 -7.53
CA LYS A 203 5.56 -21.52 -6.27
C LYS A 203 4.13 -22.05 -6.37
N ARG A 204 3.91 -23.19 -5.73
CA ARG A 204 2.61 -23.84 -5.61
C ARG A 204 2.24 -23.92 -4.12
N LEU A 205 1.51 -22.91 -3.64
CA LEU A 205 1.12 -22.77 -2.24
C LEU A 205 -0.19 -23.51 -2.02
N VAL A 206 -0.15 -24.63 -1.29
CA VAL A 206 -1.30 -25.51 -1.06
C VAL A 206 -1.93 -25.16 0.28
N SER A 207 -3.22 -24.88 0.30
CA SER A 207 -3.92 -24.69 1.58
C SER A 207 -4.14 -26.04 2.28
N SER A 208 -3.92 -26.06 3.60
CA SER A 208 -4.21 -27.18 4.49
C SER A 208 -5.71 -27.40 4.72
N HIS A 209 -6.55 -26.39 4.46
CA HIS A 209 -7.99 -26.48 4.71
C HIS A 209 -8.76 -26.92 3.45
N HIS A 210 -9.67 -27.89 3.61
CA HIS A 210 -10.50 -28.44 2.54
C HIS A 210 -11.64 -27.51 2.07
N HIS A 211 -11.70 -26.26 2.55
CA HIS A 211 -12.67 -25.29 2.05
C HIS A 211 -12.39 -24.99 0.57
N HIS A 212 -13.44 -25.02 -0.25
CA HIS A 212 -13.40 -24.87 -1.71
C HIS A 212 -13.05 -23.41 -2.13
N VAL A 213 -11.88 -22.91 -1.76
CA VAL A 213 -11.46 -21.53 -2.07
C VAL A 213 -10.84 -21.50 -3.46
N SER A 214 -11.70 -21.48 -4.49
CA SER A 214 -11.26 -21.48 -5.89
C SER A 214 -10.61 -20.16 -6.31
N LEU A 215 -9.28 -20.11 -6.26
CA LEU A 215 -8.47 -19.02 -6.83
C LEU A 215 -8.47 -18.96 -8.38
N LYS A 216 -9.20 -19.88 -9.05
CA LYS A 216 -9.20 -20.02 -10.52
C LYS A 216 -9.71 -18.81 -11.28
N PHE A 217 -10.64 -18.04 -10.71
CA PHE A 217 -11.34 -16.94 -11.40
C PHE A 217 -10.83 -15.56 -11.02
N ALA A 218 -9.72 -15.50 -10.29
CA ALA A 218 -9.30 -14.30 -9.59
C ALA A 218 -8.42 -13.40 -10.48
N VAL A 219 -9.03 -12.74 -11.45
CA VAL A 219 -8.39 -11.66 -12.21
C VAL A 219 -8.40 -10.39 -11.33
N SER A 220 -7.24 -9.79 -11.07
CA SER A 220 -7.06 -8.56 -10.26
C SER A 220 -7.60 -8.64 -8.83
N LEU A 221 -7.12 -9.60 -8.04
CA LEU A 221 -7.52 -9.74 -6.64
C LEU A 221 -7.23 -8.46 -5.83
N PRO A 222 -8.22 -7.96 -5.06
CA PRO A 222 -7.96 -6.97 -4.03
C PRO A 222 -6.95 -7.55 -3.05
N CYS A 223 -5.83 -6.87 -2.88
CA CYS A 223 -4.77 -7.31 -1.99
C CYS A 223 -4.20 -6.13 -1.20
N MET A 224 -3.53 -6.45 -0.12
CA MET A 224 -2.74 -5.50 0.64
C MET A 224 -1.46 -6.20 1.07
N ASN A 225 -0.43 -5.42 1.38
CA ASN A 225 0.81 -5.94 1.93
C ASN A 225 1.13 -5.27 3.25
N LEU A 226 1.81 -6.02 4.12
CA LEU A 226 2.29 -5.54 5.40
C LEU A 226 3.47 -6.41 5.82
N ASN A 227 4.64 -5.80 6.08
CA ASN A 227 5.81 -6.49 6.65
C ASN A 227 6.22 -7.79 5.90
N GLY A 228 6.18 -7.78 4.57
CA GLY A 228 6.55 -8.95 3.76
C GLY A 228 5.40 -9.95 3.52
N MET A 229 4.29 -9.80 4.24
CA MET A 229 3.06 -10.56 4.03
C MET A 229 2.23 -9.94 2.90
N ILE A 230 1.58 -10.78 2.10
CA ILE A 230 0.46 -10.36 1.24
C ILE A 230 -0.81 -10.96 1.81
N TYR A 231 -1.86 -10.14 1.89
CA TYR A 231 -3.22 -10.54 2.20
C TYR A 231 -4.08 -10.37 0.96
N VAL A 232 -4.79 -11.43 0.59
CA VAL A 232 -5.61 -11.51 -0.61
C VAL A 232 -7.02 -11.90 -0.20
N TRP A 233 -8.01 -11.07 -0.51
CA TRP A 233 -9.40 -11.46 -0.26
C TRP A 233 -9.93 -12.30 -1.42
N VAL A 234 -10.39 -13.51 -1.09
CA VAL A 234 -10.95 -14.46 -2.05
C VAL A 234 -12.43 -14.63 -1.73
N ARG A 235 -13.27 -14.29 -2.70
CA ARG A 235 -14.71 -14.50 -2.61
C ARG A 235 -15.02 -16.00 -2.68
N ASP A 236 -15.99 -16.44 -1.89
CA ASP A 236 -16.50 -17.81 -1.97
C ASP A 236 -17.31 -18.02 -3.27
N LEU A 237 -17.47 -19.28 -3.68
CA LEU A 237 -18.38 -19.65 -4.77
C LEU A 237 -19.84 -19.40 -4.38
N ASP A 238 -20.16 -19.54 -3.09
CA ASP A 238 -21.45 -19.16 -2.53
C ASP A 238 -21.49 -17.64 -2.28
N PRO A 239 -22.32 -16.86 -2.99
CA PRO A 239 -22.41 -15.42 -2.81
C PRO A 239 -22.97 -15.02 -1.43
N THR A 240 -23.46 -15.97 -0.63
CA THR A 240 -23.93 -15.77 0.74
C THR A 240 -22.84 -15.94 1.81
N GLN A 241 -21.63 -16.34 1.41
CA GLN A 241 -20.48 -16.40 2.31
C GLN A 241 -19.62 -15.12 2.20
N PRO A 242 -19.03 -14.63 3.31
CA PRO A 242 -18.23 -13.40 3.30
C PRO A 242 -16.89 -13.53 2.56
N GLY A 243 -16.57 -14.72 2.04
CA GLY A 243 -15.25 -15.07 1.51
C GLY A 243 -14.23 -15.26 2.63
N VAL A 244 -12.99 -15.50 2.22
CA VAL A 244 -11.86 -15.71 3.13
C VAL A 244 -10.72 -14.77 2.79
N LEU A 245 -9.87 -14.49 3.78
CA LEU A 245 -8.61 -13.79 3.58
C LEU A 245 -7.49 -14.84 3.52
N VAL A 246 -6.74 -14.84 2.42
CA VAL A 246 -5.57 -15.70 2.25
C VAL A 246 -4.32 -14.87 2.54
N SER A 247 -3.50 -15.28 3.50
CA SER A 247 -2.22 -14.62 3.79
C SER A 247 -1.03 -15.53 3.55
N HIS A 248 0.08 -14.93 3.11
CA HIS A 248 1.35 -15.65 2.94
C HIS A 248 2.54 -14.74 3.17
N ASP A 249 3.54 -15.25 3.90
CA ASP A 249 4.82 -14.58 4.09
C ASP A 249 5.76 -14.89 2.92
N PHE A 250 6.12 -13.87 2.14
CA PHE A 250 7.07 -14.03 1.04
C PHE A 250 8.53 -13.87 1.45
N TYR A 251 8.83 -13.52 2.71
CA TYR A 251 10.16 -13.33 3.26
C TYR A 251 10.49 -14.19 4.48
N GLY A 252 9.50 -14.90 5.02
CA GLY A 252 9.62 -15.81 6.16
C GLY A 252 10.57 -16.99 5.90
N PRO A 253 11.04 -17.65 6.97
CA PRO A 253 12.01 -18.76 6.89
C PRO A 253 11.47 -19.95 6.10
N GLU A 254 10.15 -20.11 6.05
CA GLU A 254 9.46 -21.18 5.34
C GLU A 254 8.69 -20.68 4.10
N ALA A 255 9.02 -19.50 3.56
CA ALA A 255 8.27 -18.87 2.47
C ALA A 255 8.10 -19.75 1.19
N ASP A 256 8.90 -20.79 1.04
CA ASP A 256 8.85 -21.76 -0.07
C ASP A 256 7.99 -23.00 0.22
N TYR A 257 7.74 -23.33 1.49
CA TYR A 257 7.11 -24.59 1.92
C TYR A 257 5.88 -24.40 2.80
N GLN A 258 5.73 -23.23 3.42
CA GLN A 258 4.60 -22.91 4.28
C GLN A 258 3.32 -22.81 3.47
N CYS A 259 2.26 -23.44 3.99
CA CYS A 259 0.91 -23.28 3.46
C CYS A 259 0.44 -21.85 3.73
N PRO A 260 -0.32 -21.23 2.80
CA PRO A 260 -0.91 -19.93 3.06
C PRO A 260 -2.00 -20.09 4.13
N ASP A 261 -2.09 -19.12 5.05
CA ASP A 261 -3.13 -19.15 6.07
C ASP A 261 -4.48 -18.80 5.44
N ILE A 262 -5.52 -19.55 5.81
CA ILE A 262 -6.90 -19.23 5.47
C ILE A 262 -7.56 -18.62 6.70
N ILE A 263 -7.78 -17.32 6.63
CA ILE A 263 -8.37 -16.53 7.71
C ILE A 263 -9.83 -16.30 7.37
N SER A 264 -10.71 -16.91 8.16
CA SER A 264 -12.14 -16.60 8.13
C SER A 264 -12.37 -15.18 8.62
N LEU A 265 -13.21 -14.42 7.92
CA LEU A 265 -13.65 -13.11 8.41
C LEU A 265 -14.55 -13.31 9.66
N PRO A 266 -14.54 -12.38 10.65
CA PRO A 266 -15.24 -12.53 11.92
C PRO A 266 -16.75 -12.27 11.78
N VAL A 267 -17.38 -12.92 10.79
CA VAL A 267 -18.75 -12.63 10.38
C VAL A 267 -19.56 -13.92 10.38
N PRO A 268 -20.63 -14.02 11.18
CA PRO A 268 -21.66 -15.00 10.91
C PRO A 268 -22.42 -14.57 9.65
N VAL A 269 -22.35 -15.39 8.60
CA VAL A 269 -23.31 -15.57 7.48
C VAL A 269 -24.02 -14.30 6.96
N LEU A 270 -23.87 -13.98 5.67
CA LEU A 270 -24.62 -12.88 5.04
C LEU A 270 -26.13 -13.12 5.13
N ASN A 271 -26.82 -12.23 5.85
CA ASN A 271 -28.15 -11.79 5.40
C ASN A 271 -28.37 -10.29 5.50
N ASN A 272 -27.39 -9.53 6.02
CA ASN A 272 -27.54 -8.09 6.11
C ASN A 272 -26.81 -7.39 4.96
N LYS A 273 -27.55 -7.18 3.85
CA LYS A 273 -27.16 -6.37 2.68
C LYS A 273 -26.81 -4.91 3.03
N PHE A 274 -26.89 -4.50 4.29
CA PHE A 274 -26.54 -3.15 4.70
C PHE A 274 -25.15 -3.04 5.33
N VAL A 275 -24.45 -4.16 5.56
CA VAL A 275 -23.09 -4.14 6.15
C VAL A 275 -22.06 -3.85 5.07
N ARG A 276 -21.33 -2.75 5.25
CA ARG A 276 -20.20 -2.33 4.39
C ARG A 276 -18.89 -2.59 5.10
N ARG A 277 -17.87 -2.99 4.33
CA ARG A 277 -16.60 -3.48 4.90
C ARG A 277 -15.41 -2.92 4.14
N CYS A 278 -14.35 -2.61 4.86
CA CYS A 278 -13.03 -2.45 4.26
C CYS A 278 -11.95 -3.18 5.06
N LEU A 279 -10.92 -3.63 4.35
CA LEU A 279 -9.70 -4.16 4.93
C LEU A 279 -8.58 -3.14 4.71
N THR A 280 -7.83 -2.82 5.76
CA THR A 280 -6.86 -1.73 5.76
C THR A 280 -5.73 -2.00 6.75
N THR A 281 -4.57 -1.36 6.57
CA THR A 281 -3.52 -1.36 7.59
C THR A 281 -3.50 -0.06 8.39
N SER A 282 -3.13 -0.18 9.66
CA SER A 282 -2.81 0.97 10.50
C SER A 282 -1.84 0.55 11.60
N GLY A 283 -0.83 1.37 11.87
CA GLY A 283 0.11 1.14 12.98
C GLY A 283 0.78 -0.23 12.95
N GLY A 284 1.08 -0.77 11.77
CA GLY A 284 1.72 -2.09 11.63
C GLY A 284 0.79 -3.29 11.82
N HIS A 285 -0.53 -3.09 11.83
CA HIS A 285 -1.52 -4.16 11.99
C HIS A 285 -2.55 -4.15 10.86
N VAL A 286 -3.24 -5.28 10.66
CA VAL A 286 -4.36 -5.40 9.72
C VAL A 286 -5.68 -5.22 10.48
N PHE A 287 -6.57 -4.42 9.91
CA PHE A 287 -7.88 -4.13 10.46
C PHE A 287 -8.98 -4.41 9.45
N LEU A 288 -10.10 -4.94 9.94
CA LEU A 288 -11.36 -5.01 9.24
C LEU A 288 -12.32 -3.99 9.86
N VAL A 289 -12.68 -2.97 9.09
CA VAL A 289 -13.67 -1.97 9.47
C VAL A 289 -15.01 -2.39 8.93
N GLN A 290 -16.03 -2.39 9.79
CA GLN A 290 -17.41 -2.71 9.43
C GLN A 290 -18.32 -1.55 9.79
N VAL A 291 -19.21 -1.18 8.87
CA VAL A 291 -20.24 -0.17 9.08
C VAL A 291 -21.59 -0.79 8.78
N LEU A 292 -22.51 -0.75 9.74
CA LEU A 292 -23.90 -1.18 9.59
C LEU A 292 -24.82 -0.06 10.08
N GLY A 293 -25.51 0.61 9.16
CA GLY A 293 -26.25 1.83 9.48
C GLY A 293 -25.31 2.88 10.05
N GLN A 294 -25.52 3.26 11.31
CA GLN A 294 -24.66 4.18 12.06
C GLN A 294 -23.62 3.47 12.92
N THR A 295 -23.60 2.15 13.00
CA THR A 295 -22.68 1.44 13.90
C THR A 295 -21.38 1.07 13.17
N LEU A 296 -20.25 1.55 13.69
CA LEU A 296 -18.92 1.17 13.27
C LEU A 296 -18.32 0.15 14.24
N LYS A 297 -17.83 -0.98 13.71
CA LYS A 297 -17.05 -1.98 14.45
C LYS A 297 -15.68 -2.12 13.84
N LEU A 298 -14.66 -2.24 14.69
CA LEU A 298 -13.28 -2.39 14.29
C LEU A 298 -12.76 -3.74 14.78
N TRP A 299 -12.25 -4.56 13.88
CA TRP A 299 -11.61 -5.83 14.21
C TRP A 299 -10.14 -5.78 13.85
N LYS A 300 -9.28 -6.12 14.81
CA LYS A 300 -7.84 -6.23 14.62
C LYS A 300 -7.49 -7.69 14.36
N LEU A 301 -6.69 -7.95 13.33
CA LEU A 301 -6.18 -9.29 13.08
C LEU A 301 -5.13 -9.65 14.15
N ASP A 302 -5.34 -10.78 14.83
CA ASP A 302 -4.37 -11.35 15.75
C ASP A 302 -3.55 -12.43 15.02
N ASN A 303 -2.24 -12.21 14.95
CA ASN A 303 -1.30 -13.15 14.35
C ASN A 303 -0.68 -14.10 15.41
N ASN A 304 -1.15 -14.07 16.66
CA ASN A 304 -0.68 -15.01 17.69
C ASN A 304 -1.10 -16.43 17.33
N SER A 305 -0.12 -17.22 16.92
CA SER A 305 -0.20 -18.61 16.42
C SER A 305 -0.76 -19.66 17.41
N GLY A 306 -1.37 -19.23 18.52
CA GLY A 306 -1.86 -20.10 19.58
C GLY A 306 -3.38 -20.05 19.82
N SER A 307 -4.12 -19.11 19.21
CA SER A 307 -5.57 -19.01 19.38
C SER A 307 -6.31 -19.42 18.10
N SER A 308 -7.47 -20.05 18.23
CA SER A 308 -8.36 -20.36 17.09
C SER A 308 -9.06 -19.11 16.54
N GLU A 309 -8.90 -17.95 17.19
CA GLU A 309 -9.61 -16.71 16.89
C GLU A 309 -8.66 -15.71 16.23
N TRP A 310 -8.73 -15.60 14.91
CA TRP A 310 -7.90 -14.69 14.12
C TRP A 310 -8.21 -13.20 14.33
N TRP A 311 -9.35 -12.87 14.94
CA TRP A 311 -9.85 -11.50 15.00
C TRP A 311 -10.22 -11.12 16.42
N GLN A 312 -9.72 -9.97 16.86
CA GLN A 312 -10.06 -9.36 18.14
C GLN A 312 -10.86 -8.09 17.90
N LEU A 313 -11.98 -7.93 18.59
CA LEU A 313 -12.74 -6.68 18.56
C LEU A 313 -11.89 -5.58 19.21
N SER A 314 -11.62 -4.53 18.44
CA SER A 314 -10.79 -3.41 18.86
C SER A 314 -11.68 -2.30 19.42
N GLY A 315 -11.91 -2.32 20.73
CA GLY A 315 -12.71 -1.32 21.44
C GLY A 315 -14.22 -1.53 21.36
N GLU A 316 -14.97 -0.52 21.79
CA GLU A 316 -16.44 -0.52 21.75
C GLU A 316 -16.98 -0.15 20.37
N GLU A 317 -18.26 -0.48 20.13
CA GLU A 317 -18.98 -0.04 18.94
C GLU A 317 -19.17 1.47 18.94
N ILE A 318 -18.96 2.10 17.79
CA ILE A 318 -19.03 3.56 17.65
C ILE A 318 -20.27 3.93 16.86
N ASN A 319 -21.09 4.81 17.41
CA ASN A 319 -22.23 5.38 16.70
C ASN A 319 -21.77 6.59 15.89
N LEU A 320 -21.82 6.45 14.58
CA LEU A 320 -21.56 7.46 13.58
C LEU A 320 -22.74 8.42 13.49
N GLU A 321 -22.45 9.70 13.30
CA GLU A 321 -23.47 10.69 12.94
C GLU A 321 -24.00 10.44 11.52
N CYS A 322 -23.15 9.92 10.63
CA CYS A 322 -23.47 9.58 9.24
C CYS A 322 -24.31 8.29 9.12
N VAL A 323 -25.50 8.40 8.51
CA VAL A 323 -26.45 7.28 8.37
C VAL A 323 -26.12 6.35 7.18
N ASP A 324 -25.30 6.82 6.22
CA ASP A 324 -25.01 6.07 4.99
C ASP A 324 -23.54 6.15 4.56
N CYS A 325 -22.64 5.69 5.44
CA CYS A 325 -21.21 5.76 5.22
C CYS A 325 -20.61 4.43 4.71
N CYS A 326 -19.63 4.51 3.81
CA CYS A 326 -18.84 3.37 3.35
C CYS A 326 -17.41 3.47 3.88
N PRO A 327 -16.87 2.48 4.61
CA PRO A 327 -15.50 2.55 5.07
C PRO A 327 -14.51 2.42 3.89
N MET A 328 -13.47 3.24 3.89
CA MET A 328 -12.46 3.28 2.84
C MET A 328 -11.11 2.75 3.32
N ALA A 329 -10.58 3.31 4.40
CA ALA A 329 -9.31 2.92 5.00
C ALA A 329 -9.14 3.56 6.39
N MET A 330 -8.15 3.09 7.15
CA MET A 330 -7.65 3.78 8.34
C MET A 330 -6.47 4.67 7.99
N ASN A 331 -6.14 5.62 8.86
CA ASN A 331 -4.86 6.32 8.76
C ASN A 331 -3.72 5.31 9.00
N PRO A 332 -2.68 5.28 8.16
CA PRO A 332 -1.62 4.28 8.26
C PRO A 332 -0.78 4.42 9.54
N PHE A 333 -0.77 5.60 10.17
CA PHE A 333 0.03 5.90 11.37
C PHE A 333 -0.81 6.03 12.63
N ASP A 334 -2.03 6.55 12.51
CA ASP A 334 -2.95 6.77 13.63
C ASP A 334 -4.13 5.78 13.57
N SER A 335 -4.11 4.78 14.44
CA SER A 335 -5.18 3.77 14.51
C SER A 335 -6.51 4.31 15.05
N ASP A 336 -6.52 5.55 15.55
CA ASP A 336 -7.74 6.19 16.02
C ASP A 336 -8.45 6.96 14.89
N ILE A 337 -7.93 7.00 13.66
CA ILE A 337 -8.54 7.72 12.54
C ILE A 337 -9.02 6.76 11.45
N VAL A 338 -10.32 6.80 11.14
CA VAL A 338 -10.96 6.05 10.05
C VAL A 338 -11.50 7.02 8.99
N TYR A 339 -11.26 6.73 7.72
CA TYR A 339 -11.82 7.46 6.59
C TYR A 339 -13.03 6.73 6.00
N LEU A 340 -14.15 7.45 5.91
CA LEU A 340 -15.45 6.99 5.42
C LEU A 340 -15.92 7.85 4.25
N TRP A 341 -16.55 7.25 3.24
CA TRP A 341 -17.31 7.96 2.22
C TRP A 341 -18.76 8.13 2.65
N SER A 342 -19.23 9.36 2.85
CA SER A 342 -20.64 9.65 3.08
C SER A 342 -21.38 9.74 1.75
N ARG A 343 -22.24 8.75 1.47
CA ARG A 343 -23.09 8.77 0.27
C ARG A 343 -24.17 9.84 0.33
N GLN A 344 -24.64 10.15 1.54
CA GLN A 344 -25.65 11.19 1.77
C GLN A 344 -25.11 12.58 1.37
N HIS A 345 -23.86 12.87 1.73
CA HIS A 345 -23.26 14.19 1.50
C HIS A 345 -22.33 14.22 0.27
N GLY A 346 -22.03 13.07 -0.33
CA GLY A 346 -21.12 12.96 -1.47
C GLY A 346 -19.70 13.42 -1.13
N CYS A 347 -19.26 13.21 0.11
CA CYS A 347 -17.97 13.67 0.61
C CYS A 347 -17.27 12.63 1.46
N LEU A 348 -15.98 12.85 1.66
CA LEU A 348 -15.15 12.04 2.52
C LEU A 348 -15.17 12.61 3.95
N VAL A 349 -15.29 11.74 4.94
CA VAL A 349 -15.35 12.07 6.36
C VAL A 349 -14.26 11.29 7.09
N SER A 350 -13.48 11.95 7.93
CA SER A 350 -12.63 11.30 8.93
C SER A 350 -13.36 11.21 10.25
N VAL A 351 -13.28 10.06 10.90
CA VAL A 351 -13.85 9.81 12.23
C VAL A 351 -12.71 9.50 13.19
N ASN A 352 -12.64 10.25 14.28
CA ASN A 352 -11.72 9.96 15.37
C ASN A 352 -12.41 8.99 16.35
N LEU A 353 -11.87 7.78 16.48
CA LEU A 353 -12.45 6.71 17.29
C LEU A 353 -12.37 7.00 18.79
N ARG A 354 -11.42 7.85 19.23
CA ARG A 354 -11.23 8.24 20.62
C ARG A 354 -12.20 9.35 21.03
N THR A 355 -12.29 10.43 20.25
CA THR A 355 -13.18 11.56 20.55
C THR A 355 -14.61 11.32 20.07
N LYS A 356 -14.81 10.37 19.14
CA LYS A 356 -16.07 10.07 18.44
C LYS A 356 -16.55 11.23 17.56
N GLU A 357 -15.66 12.17 17.25
CA GLU A 357 -15.96 13.32 16.39
C GLU A 357 -15.75 12.96 14.91
N SER A 358 -16.54 13.58 14.05
CA SER A 358 -16.47 13.43 12.60
C SER A 358 -16.15 14.76 11.93
N GLU A 359 -15.26 14.73 10.93
CA GLU A 359 -14.80 15.91 10.20
C GLU A 359 -14.84 15.64 8.69
N ILE A 360 -15.26 16.64 7.90
CA ILE A 360 -15.22 16.54 6.44
C ILE A 360 -13.79 16.76 5.96
N CYS A 361 -13.22 15.76 5.29
CA CYS A 361 -11.88 15.84 4.73
C CYS A 361 -11.81 16.85 3.58
N GLY A 362 -10.74 17.64 3.55
CA GLY A 362 -10.50 18.66 2.51
C GLY A 362 -10.93 20.08 2.88
N SER A 363 -11.40 20.30 4.11
CA SER A 363 -11.68 21.63 4.68
C SER A 363 -10.41 22.39 5.11
N VAL A 364 -9.28 21.68 5.28
CA VAL A 364 -7.99 22.25 5.69
C VAL A 364 -7.15 22.55 4.45
N GLU A 365 -6.89 23.85 4.20
CA GLU A 365 -6.13 24.32 3.05
C GLU A 365 -4.69 23.76 3.04
N GLY A 366 -4.31 23.09 1.94
CA GLY A 366 -2.93 23.05 1.44
C GLY A 366 -2.14 21.74 1.57
N CYS A 367 -2.49 20.80 2.45
CA CYS A 367 -1.70 19.57 2.68
C CYS A 367 -2.43 18.25 2.40
N CYS A 368 -3.71 18.32 2.05
CA CYS A 368 -4.56 17.16 1.75
C CYS A 368 -5.28 17.38 0.41
N VAL A 369 -5.20 16.38 -0.47
CA VAL A 369 -5.93 16.30 -1.72
C VAL A 369 -7.01 15.25 -1.58
N VAL A 370 -8.26 15.59 -1.90
CA VAL A 370 -9.40 14.66 -1.87
C VAL A 370 -10.04 14.62 -3.26
N ASN A 371 -10.13 13.43 -3.85
CA ASN A 371 -10.81 13.24 -5.13
C ASN A 371 -12.25 12.76 -4.91
N THR A 372 -13.17 13.71 -4.79
CA THR A 372 -14.59 13.44 -4.53
C THR A 372 -15.27 12.74 -5.72
N HIS A 373 -14.96 13.14 -6.96
CA HIS A 373 -15.57 12.56 -8.16
C HIS A 373 -15.26 11.07 -8.28
N SER A 374 -13.98 10.70 -8.29
CA SER A 374 -13.57 9.30 -8.43
C SER A 374 -13.94 8.46 -7.20
N SER A 375 -13.96 9.05 -6.00
CA SER A 375 -14.49 8.37 -4.81
C SER A 375 -15.97 8.07 -4.96
N LYS A 376 -16.78 9.02 -5.43
CA LYS A 376 -18.21 8.78 -5.70
C LYS A 376 -18.40 7.66 -6.71
N GLU A 377 -17.73 7.75 -7.85
CA GLU A 377 -17.81 6.73 -8.90
C GLU A 377 -17.40 5.34 -8.39
N TYR A 378 -16.29 5.26 -7.66
CA TYR A 378 -15.79 3.99 -7.13
C TYR A 378 -16.69 3.42 -6.03
N MET A 379 -17.21 4.25 -5.12
CA MET A 379 -18.02 3.82 -3.97
C MET A 379 -19.50 3.58 -4.32
N GLU A 380 -20.03 4.25 -5.34
CA GLU A 380 -21.45 4.20 -5.71
C GLU A 380 -21.72 3.48 -7.05
N GLY A 381 -20.68 3.21 -7.86
CA GLY A 381 -20.75 2.65 -9.21
C GLY A 381 -21.15 1.17 -9.32
N GLY A 382 -22.08 0.69 -8.49
CA GLY A 382 -22.69 -0.63 -8.63
C GLY A 382 -21.84 -1.80 -8.13
N ARG A 383 -20.89 -1.56 -7.21
CA ARG A 383 -20.18 -2.66 -6.54
C ARG A 383 -21.16 -3.54 -5.77
N ASP A 384 -20.92 -4.84 -5.87
CA ASP A 384 -21.68 -5.85 -5.16
C ASP A 384 -21.69 -5.53 -3.65
N ILE A 385 -22.87 -5.53 -3.07
CA ILE A 385 -23.15 -5.19 -1.68
C ILE A 385 -22.40 -6.12 -0.70
N THR A 386 -21.95 -7.29 -1.18
CA THR A 386 -21.11 -8.24 -0.44
C THR A 386 -19.61 -7.95 -0.54
N SER A 387 -19.19 -6.93 -1.29
CA SER A 387 -17.77 -6.68 -1.59
C SER A 387 -17.01 -6.08 -0.40
N LEU A 388 -15.81 -6.64 -0.16
CA LEU A 388 -14.83 -6.07 0.73
C LEU A 388 -14.03 -5.00 -0.02
N THR A 389 -14.04 -3.77 0.48
CA THR A 389 -13.20 -2.70 -0.09
C THR A 389 -11.75 -2.87 0.38
N MET A 390 -10.80 -2.92 -0.56
CA MET A 390 -9.37 -2.94 -0.27
C MET A 390 -8.66 -1.91 -1.14
N LEU A 391 -8.59 -0.68 -0.64
CA LEU A 391 -7.81 0.38 -1.28
C LEU A 391 -6.33 0.25 -0.90
N SER A 392 -5.44 0.68 -1.79
CA SER A 392 -4.01 0.52 -1.56
C SER A 392 -3.43 1.75 -0.87
N GLN A 393 -2.89 1.58 0.34
CA GLN A 393 -2.15 2.65 1.01
C GLN A 393 -0.73 2.72 0.44
N PHE A 394 -0.42 3.79 -0.29
CA PHE A 394 0.92 4.12 -0.75
C PHE A 394 1.57 5.03 0.28
N VAL A 395 2.47 4.47 1.09
CA VAL A 395 3.11 5.17 2.21
C VAL A 395 4.60 5.33 1.94
N LEU A 396 5.15 6.54 2.11
CA LEU A 396 6.59 6.75 2.07
C LEU A 396 7.25 6.30 3.38
N PRO A 397 8.42 5.64 3.31
CA PRO A 397 9.19 5.32 4.50
C PRO A 397 9.81 6.59 5.09
N LYS A 398 10.26 6.51 6.34
CA LYS A 398 10.96 7.61 7.02
C LYS A 398 12.37 7.88 6.46
N TRP A 399 12.92 6.93 5.72
CA TRP A 399 14.17 7.08 4.99
C TRP A 399 14.09 6.29 3.69
N MET A 400 14.73 6.78 2.63
CA MET A 400 14.89 5.95 1.44
C MET A 400 16.23 6.20 0.76
N ASP A 401 16.86 5.10 0.32
CA ASP A 401 18.02 5.10 -0.53
C ASP A 401 17.64 4.77 -1.98
N LYS A 402 18.63 4.88 -2.86
CA LYS A 402 18.49 4.43 -4.24
C LYS A 402 18.31 2.91 -4.27
N ILE A 403 17.44 2.46 -5.17
CA ILE A 403 17.11 1.03 -5.38
C ILE A 403 18.22 0.34 -6.18
#